data_AF-A0A1M4NFG0-F1
#
_entry.id   AF-A0A1M4NFG0-F1
#
_cell.length_a   1.000
_cell.length_b   1.000
_cell.length_c   1.000
_cell.angle_alpha   90.00
_cell.angle_beta   90.00
_cell.angle_gamma   90.00
#
_symmetry.space_group_name_H-M   'P 1'
#
loop_
_entity.id
_entity.type
_entity.pdbx_description
1 polymer ?
#
loop_
_entity_poly.entity_id
_entity_poly.type
_entity_poly.pdbx_seq_one_letter_code
_entity_poly.pdbx_strand_id
1 'polypeptide(L)'
;MKKKKRVFSYLLSIFLLVNLFPNIKVSAEGIPALAPKNLTLSVSGTRSGNDGISFTLGDTIQLSVGMDNPEKFDSVEIYYLEPETRDLVHYYLNYNEDTNQFEASINIEQYIFINGKYEVLCLDFWGKEFTFYEVYNSVVTNSDDVNK
;
A
#
# COMPACT_ATOMS: atom_id res chain seq x y z
N MET A 1 22.82 -51.07 23.57
CA MET A 1 21.55 -51.34 22.85
C MET A 1 20.47 -50.23 22.91
N LYS A 2 20.78 -48.98 23.35
CA LYS A 2 19.78 -47.90 23.52
C LYS A 2 19.68 -46.86 22.38
N LYS A 3 20.70 -46.70 21.52
CA LYS A 3 20.69 -45.70 20.42
C LYS A 3 19.83 -46.11 19.20
N LYS A 4 19.81 -47.40 18.82
CA LYS A 4 19.03 -47.90 17.66
C LYS A 4 17.51 -47.76 17.81
N LYS A 5 16.97 -47.85 19.03
CA LYS A 5 15.52 -47.74 19.28
C LYS A 5 14.98 -46.31 19.14
N ARG A 6 15.81 -45.29 19.40
CA ARG A 6 15.41 -43.88 19.25
C ARG A 6 15.27 -43.49 17.77
N VAL A 7 16.22 -43.90 16.92
CA VAL A 7 16.21 -43.56 15.47
C VAL A 7 14.99 -44.17 14.76
N PHE A 8 14.61 -45.40 15.13
CA PHE A 8 13.42 -46.06 14.56
C PHE A 8 12.11 -45.37 14.98
N SER A 9 12.04 -44.83 16.20
CA SER A 9 10.88 -44.06 16.68
C SER A 9 10.69 -42.74 15.94
N TYR A 10 11.78 -42.04 15.61
CA TYR A 10 11.72 -40.78 14.85
C TYR A 10 11.35 -41.00 13.38
N LEU A 11 11.84 -42.09 12.77
CA LEU A 11 11.46 -42.45 11.39
C LEU A 11 9.99 -42.84 11.29
N LEU A 12 9.46 -43.55 12.30
CA LEU A 12 8.05 -43.92 12.35
C LEU A 12 7.13 -42.71 12.57
N SER A 13 7.53 -41.73 13.39
CA SER A 13 6.73 -40.50 13.60
C SER A 13 6.71 -39.59 12.37
N ILE A 14 7.82 -39.50 11.62
CA ILE A 14 7.86 -38.75 10.35
C ILE A 14 6.98 -39.45 9.30
N PHE A 15 7.04 -40.78 9.22
CA PHE A 15 6.21 -41.55 8.29
C PHE A 15 4.70 -41.44 8.59
N LEU A 16 4.32 -41.34 9.88
CA LEU A 16 2.93 -41.09 10.29
C LEU A 16 2.46 -39.67 9.99
N LEU A 17 3.32 -38.65 10.12
CA LEU A 17 3.00 -37.26 9.78
C LEU A 17 2.79 -37.04 8.28
N VAL A 18 3.57 -37.72 7.42
CA VAL A 18 3.43 -37.63 5.95
C VAL A 18 2.15 -38.31 5.45
N ASN A 19 1.62 -39.31 6.18
CA ASN A 19 0.37 -39.99 5.83
C ASN A 19 -0.91 -39.31 6.36
N LEU A 20 -0.80 -38.29 7.23
CA LEU A 20 -1.95 -37.58 7.80
C LEU A 20 -2.49 -36.44 6.90
N PHE A 21 -1.78 -36.05 5.85
CA PHE A 21 -2.26 -35.09 4.86
C PHE A 21 -2.65 -35.83 3.58
N PRO A 22 -3.94 -36.14 3.34
CA PRO A 22 -4.34 -36.77 2.09
C PRO A 22 -3.96 -35.86 0.93
N ASN A 23 -3.01 -36.28 0.08
CA ASN A 23 -2.58 -35.68 -1.19
C ASN A 23 -3.39 -34.43 -1.62
N ILE A 24 -3.15 -33.29 -0.98
CA ILE A 24 -3.83 -32.05 -1.32
C ILE A 24 -3.16 -31.55 -2.59
N LYS A 25 -3.73 -31.90 -3.74
CA LYS A 25 -3.40 -31.25 -5.01
C LYS A 25 -4.18 -29.94 -5.05
N VAL A 26 -3.55 -28.86 -4.59
CA VAL A 26 -4.06 -27.52 -4.83
C VAL A 26 -3.73 -27.15 -6.28
N SER A 27 -4.77 -27.03 -7.12
CA SER A 27 -4.66 -26.33 -8.39
C SER A 27 -5.38 -25.00 -8.20
N ALA A 28 -4.60 -23.94 -8.02
CA ALA A 28 -5.12 -22.60 -8.19
C ALA A 28 -4.97 -22.29 -9.69
N GLU A 29 -6.07 -22.26 -10.43
CA GLU A 29 -6.10 -21.48 -11.66
C GLU A 29 -5.91 -20.03 -11.23
N GLY A 30 -4.68 -19.53 -11.32
CA GLY A 30 -4.40 -18.13 -11.02
C GLY A 30 -5.11 -17.27 -12.04
N ILE A 31 -6.10 -16.50 -11.60
CA ILE A 31 -6.50 -15.30 -12.35
C ILE A 31 -5.24 -14.42 -12.38
N PRO A 32 -4.75 -13.99 -13.56
CA PRO A 32 -3.57 -13.15 -13.60
C PRO A 32 -3.89 -11.86 -12.86
N ALA A 33 -3.26 -11.70 -11.70
CA ALA A 33 -3.38 -10.53 -10.86
C ALA A 33 -2.97 -9.30 -11.69
N LEU A 34 -3.91 -8.39 -11.92
CA LEU A 34 -3.69 -7.16 -12.69
C LEU A 34 -2.93 -6.16 -11.81
N ALA A 35 -1.61 -6.08 -12.01
CA ALA A 35 -0.80 -5.05 -11.38
C ALA A 35 -1.34 -3.65 -11.72
N PRO A 36 -1.23 -2.67 -10.81
CA PRO A 36 -1.66 -1.31 -11.07
C PRO A 36 -0.88 -0.73 -12.27
N LYS A 37 -1.59 -0.02 -13.16
CA LYS A 37 -1.05 0.57 -14.39
C LYS A 37 -1.49 2.01 -14.54
N ASN A 38 -0.69 2.80 -15.27
CA ASN A 38 -0.92 4.23 -15.51
C ASN A 38 -1.16 5.02 -14.22
N LEU A 39 -0.34 4.73 -13.21
CA LEU A 39 -0.44 5.35 -11.90
C LEU A 39 -0.18 6.86 -11.99
N THR A 40 -1.09 7.61 -11.39
CA THR A 40 -0.96 9.04 -11.16
C THR A 40 -1.19 9.29 -9.67
N LEU A 41 -0.29 10.03 -9.03
CA LEU A 41 -0.46 10.50 -7.66
C LEU A 41 -0.55 12.01 -7.71
N SER A 42 -1.67 12.57 -7.28
CA SER A 42 -1.89 14.00 -7.28
C SER A 42 -2.10 14.54 -5.87
N VAL A 43 -1.61 15.76 -5.66
CA VAL A 43 -1.71 16.48 -4.40
C VAL A 43 -2.36 17.84 -4.66
N SER A 44 -3.44 18.13 -3.95
CA SER A 44 -4.14 19.41 -3.97
C SER A 44 -4.59 19.80 -2.56
N GLY A 45 -5.34 20.90 -2.40
CA GLY A 45 -5.84 21.31 -1.09
C GLY A 45 -6.01 22.81 -0.91
N THR A 46 -6.39 23.21 0.31
CA THR A 46 -6.26 24.60 0.75
C THR A 46 -4.79 24.86 1.01
N ARG A 47 -4.15 25.73 0.22
CA ARG A 47 -2.70 25.97 0.27
C ARG A 47 -2.42 27.36 0.84
N SER A 48 -1.52 27.46 1.81
CA SER A 48 -0.90 28.73 2.18
C SER A 48 0.35 29.00 1.34
N GLY A 49 0.19 29.36 0.06
CA GLY A 49 1.30 29.72 -0.82
C GLY A 49 1.04 29.52 -2.32
N ASN A 50 2.01 29.93 -3.15
CA ASN A 50 1.93 29.88 -4.64
C ASN A 50 2.78 28.76 -5.27
N ASP A 51 3.41 27.89 -4.48
CA ASP A 51 4.33 26.85 -4.99
C ASP A 51 3.63 25.50 -5.31
N GLY A 52 2.35 25.36 -4.95
CA GLY A 52 1.52 24.19 -5.27
C GLY A 52 1.76 22.96 -4.38
N ILE A 53 2.81 22.96 -3.55
CA ILE A 53 3.26 21.80 -2.75
C ILE A 53 3.48 22.11 -1.26
N SER A 54 3.39 23.36 -0.84
CA SER A 54 3.53 23.73 0.57
C SER A 54 2.17 23.90 1.24
N PHE A 55 2.05 23.29 2.42
CA PHE A 55 0.88 23.31 3.28
C PHE A 55 1.29 23.73 4.70
N THR A 56 0.38 24.37 5.42
CA THR A 56 0.59 24.93 6.75
C THR A 56 -0.50 24.49 7.72
N LEU A 57 -0.33 24.82 9.00
CA LEU A 57 -1.34 24.49 10.02
C LEU A 57 -2.71 25.04 9.66
N GLY A 58 -3.72 24.17 9.68
CA GLY A 58 -5.10 24.48 9.30
C GLY A 58 -5.41 24.25 7.82
N ASP A 59 -4.42 23.93 6.99
CA ASP A 59 -4.64 23.50 5.61
C ASP A 59 -5.19 22.06 5.56
N THR A 60 -5.92 21.74 4.50
CA THR A 60 -6.39 20.40 4.17
C THR A 60 -5.72 19.97 2.88
N ILE A 61 -4.92 18.90 2.93
CA ILE A 61 -4.35 18.23 1.77
C ILE A 61 -5.37 17.24 1.22
N GLN A 62 -5.54 17.25 -0.10
CA GLN A 62 -6.30 16.25 -0.84
C GLN A 62 -5.31 15.41 -1.66
N LEU A 63 -5.26 14.12 -1.36
CA LEU A 63 -4.49 13.14 -2.11
C LEU A 63 -5.43 12.34 -3.00
N SER A 64 -5.05 12.16 -4.26
CA SER A 64 -5.78 11.30 -5.18
C SER A 64 -4.81 10.40 -5.97
N VAL A 65 -5.11 9.11 -6.02
CA VAL A 65 -4.40 8.10 -6.80
C VAL A 65 -5.33 7.60 -7.92
N GLY A 66 -4.95 7.91 -9.15
CA GLY A 66 -5.61 7.40 -10.36
C GLY A 66 -4.81 6.26 -10.98
N MET A 67 -5.52 5.26 -11.51
CA MET A 67 -4.92 4.10 -12.19
C MET A 67 -5.93 3.44 -13.14
N ASP A 68 -5.46 2.51 -13.98
CA ASP A 68 -6.35 1.64 -14.75
C ASP A 68 -7.05 0.61 -13.84
N ASN A 69 -8.34 0.38 -14.07
CA ASN A 69 -9.18 -0.60 -13.36
C ASN A 69 -9.10 -0.49 -11.81
N PRO A 70 -9.30 0.72 -11.23
CA PRO A 70 -9.19 0.94 -9.78
C PRO A 70 -10.20 0.09 -8.99
N GLU A 71 -11.32 -0.30 -9.60
CA GLU A 71 -12.35 -1.15 -8.99
C GLU A 71 -11.88 -2.58 -8.67
N LYS A 72 -10.69 -2.97 -9.14
CA LYS A 72 -10.04 -4.25 -8.79
C LYS A 72 -9.33 -4.22 -7.43
N PHE A 73 -9.15 -3.03 -6.87
CA PHE A 73 -8.51 -2.81 -5.58
C PHE A 73 -9.56 -2.48 -4.52
N ASP A 74 -9.30 -2.94 -3.30
CA ASP A 74 -10.12 -2.66 -2.12
C ASP A 74 -9.64 -1.38 -1.42
N SER A 75 -8.32 -1.20 -1.33
CA SER A 75 -7.72 -0.03 -0.70
C SER A 75 -6.34 0.28 -1.26
N VAL A 76 -5.99 1.56 -1.17
CA VAL A 76 -4.63 2.04 -1.42
C VAL A 76 -4.13 2.70 -0.15
N GLU A 77 -2.88 2.44 0.22
CA GLU A 77 -2.19 3.13 1.30
C GLU A 77 -1.03 3.92 0.72
N ILE A 78 -0.86 5.16 1.18
CA ILE A 78 0.34 5.94 0.88
C ILE A 78 1.24 5.97 2.10
N TYR A 79 2.52 5.68 1.88
CA TYR A 79 3.55 5.70 2.89
C TYR A 79 4.51 6.85 2.65
N TYR A 80 4.82 7.60 3.70
CA TYR A 80 5.72 8.74 3.65
C TYR A 80 6.64 8.76 4.87
N LEU A 81 7.82 9.32 4.68
CA LEU A 81 8.79 9.56 5.74
C LEU A 81 8.57 10.96 6.31
N GLU A 82 8.43 11.02 7.62
CA GLU A 82 8.37 12.28 8.36
C GLU A 82 9.71 13.03 8.28
N PRO A 83 9.72 14.38 8.20
CA PRO A 83 10.94 15.17 8.30
C PRO A 83 11.70 14.85 9.58
N GLU A 84 13.02 15.02 9.59
CA GLU A 84 13.89 14.87 10.78
C GLU A 84 13.95 13.47 11.42
N THR A 85 12.84 12.94 11.92
CA THR A 85 12.71 11.62 12.57
C THR A 85 12.88 10.47 11.57
N ARG A 86 12.45 10.71 10.32
CA ARG A 86 12.31 9.68 9.27
C ARG A 86 11.38 8.53 9.69
N ASP A 87 10.44 8.80 10.57
CA ASP A 87 9.42 7.82 10.94
C ASP A 87 8.50 7.56 9.75
N LEU A 88 8.11 6.29 9.60
CA LEU A 88 7.20 5.86 8.55
C LEU A 88 5.76 6.10 9.00
N VAL A 89 5.04 6.89 8.22
CA VAL A 89 3.64 7.24 8.49
C VAL A 89 2.83 6.93 7.23
N HIS A 90 1.56 6.56 7.40
CA HIS A 90 0.69 6.17 6.29
C HIS A 90 -0.72 6.73 6.40
N TYR A 91 -1.37 6.86 5.25
CA TYR A 91 -2.79 7.17 5.14
C TYR A 91 -3.49 6.18 4.22
N TYR A 92 -4.71 5.78 4.61
CA TYR A 92 -5.63 5.03 3.77
C TYR A 92 -6.34 5.96 2.80
N LEU A 93 -6.34 5.60 1.52
CA LEU A 93 -7.12 6.24 0.48
C LEU A 93 -8.32 5.35 0.17
N ASN A 94 -9.51 5.96 0.10
CA ASN A 94 -10.76 5.26 -0.15
C ASN A 94 -11.15 5.41 -1.63
N TYR A 95 -11.67 4.35 -2.23
CA TYR A 95 -12.18 4.42 -3.59
C TYR A 95 -13.42 5.31 -3.66
N ASN A 96 -13.37 6.30 -4.55
CA ASN A 96 -14.45 7.20 -4.88
C ASN A 96 -14.98 6.84 -6.28
N GLU A 97 -16.22 6.33 -6.34
CA GLU A 97 -16.87 5.92 -7.59
C GLU A 97 -17.15 7.10 -8.54
N ASP A 98 -17.36 8.30 -8.01
CA ASP A 98 -17.68 9.50 -8.81
C ASP A 98 -16.48 10.02 -9.59
N THR A 99 -15.29 9.97 -8.97
CA THR A 99 -14.02 10.41 -9.59
C THR A 99 -13.21 9.27 -10.18
N ASN A 100 -13.62 8.03 -9.91
CA ASN A 100 -12.94 6.78 -10.27
C ASN A 100 -11.49 6.75 -9.78
N GLN A 101 -11.24 7.22 -8.56
CA GLN A 101 -9.90 7.37 -7.97
C GLN A 101 -9.91 6.93 -6.49
N PHE A 102 -8.73 6.64 -5.95
CA PHE A 102 -8.56 6.47 -4.51
C PHE A 102 -8.19 7.82 -3.90
N GLU A 103 -8.91 8.25 -2.87
CA GLU A 103 -8.81 9.62 -2.34
C GLU A 103 -8.69 9.66 -0.80
N ALA A 104 -7.96 10.65 -0.29
CA ALA A 104 -7.87 10.96 1.12
C ALA A 104 -7.80 12.47 1.36
N SER A 105 -8.50 12.93 2.39
CA SER A 105 -8.39 14.30 2.92
C SER A 105 -7.62 14.29 4.24
N ILE A 106 -6.56 15.10 4.33
CA ILE A 106 -5.66 15.14 5.48
C ILE A 106 -5.61 16.56 6.02
N ASN A 107 -6.03 16.77 7.26
CA ASN A 107 -5.93 18.07 7.92
C ASN A 107 -4.57 18.23 8.59
N ILE A 108 -3.91 19.36 8.35
CA ILE A 108 -2.59 19.66 8.91
C ILE A 108 -2.76 20.26 10.30
N GLU A 109 -2.59 19.40 11.32
CA GLU A 109 -2.80 19.73 12.73
C GLU A 109 -1.49 19.83 13.53
N GLN A 110 -1.47 20.72 14.53
CA GLN A 110 -0.27 21.20 15.25
C GLN A 110 0.49 20.15 16.09
N TYR A 111 0.03 18.90 16.13
CA TYR A 111 0.66 17.81 16.88
C TYR A 111 0.82 16.51 16.09
N ILE A 112 0.32 16.49 14.85
CA ILE A 112 0.40 15.33 13.96
C ILE A 112 1.51 15.54 12.93
N PHE A 113 1.78 16.80 12.58
CA PHE A 113 2.77 17.17 11.58
C PHE A 113 3.90 17.97 12.19
N ILE A 114 5.11 17.68 11.76
CA ILE A 114 6.28 18.50 12.04
C ILE A 114 6.72 19.25 10.78
N ASN A 115 7.40 20.37 10.98
CA ASN A 115 7.83 21.21 9.88
C ASN A 115 8.92 20.51 9.06
N GLY A 116 8.73 20.45 7.74
CA GLY A 116 9.75 19.99 6.81
C GLY A 116 9.16 19.32 5.58
N LYS A 117 10.04 18.70 4.80
CA LYS A 117 9.67 18.00 3.57
C LYS A 117 9.36 16.53 3.88
N TYR A 118 8.10 16.16 3.71
CA TYR A 118 7.68 14.76 3.71
C TYR A 118 8.07 14.09 2.38
N GLU A 119 8.60 12.87 2.46
CA GLU A 119 9.04 12.11 1.28
C GLU A 119 8.12 10.90 1.08
N VAL A 120 7.41 10.84 -0.05
CA VAL A 120 6.63 9.63 -0.41
C VAL A 120 7.60 8.48 -0.66
N LEU A 121 7.41 7.38 0.06
CA LEU A 121 8.23 6.19 -0.05
C LEU A 121 7.63 5.21 -1.07
N CYS A 122 6.37 4.81 -0.83
CA CYS A 122 5.66 3.85 -1.66
C CYS A 122 4.13 4.02 -1.56
N LEU A 123 3.45 3.35 -2.49
CA LEU A 123 2.02 3.08 -2.46
C LEU A 123 1.80 1.58 -2.35
N ASP A 124 0.96 1.16 -1.40
CA ASP A 124 0.50 -0.21 -1.26
C ASP A 124 -0.91 -0.36 -1.81
N PHE A 125 -1.12 -1.40 -2.61
CA PHE A 125 -2.38 -1.72 -3.24
C PHE A 125 -2.86 -3.09 -2.76
N TRP A 126 -4.01 -3.10 -2.11
CA TRP A 126 -4.69 -4.31 -1.68
C TRP A 126 -5.82 -4.63 -2.65
N GLY A 127 -5.73 -5.77 -3.33
CA GLY A 127 -6.71 -6.23 -4.32
C GLY A 127 -7.73 -7.24 -3.79
N LYS A 128 -8.89 -7.31 -4.46
CA LYS A 128 -10.07 -8.13 -4.12
C LYS A 128 -9.83 -9.65 -4.03
N GLU A 129 -8.68 -10.11 -4.51
CA GLU A 129 -8.31 -11.54 -4.57
C GLU A 129 -7.05 -11.84 -3.75
N PHE A 130 -6.86 -11.13 -2.63
CA PHE A 130 -5.66 -11.22 -1.79
C PHE A 130 -4.36 -10.89 -2.55
N THR A 131 -4.49 -10.08 -3.59
CA THR A 131 -3.34 -9.58 -4.35
C THR A 131 -2.79 -8.36 -3.66
N PHE A 132 -1.46 -8.28 -3.57
CA PHE A 132 -0.76 -7.16 -2.94
C PHE A 132 0.31 -6.66 -3.91
N TYR A 133 0.37 -5.34 -4.06
CA TYR A 133 1.40 -4.68 -4.82
C TYR A 133 1.95 -3.50 -4.03
N GLU A 134 3.27 -3.35 -4.05
CA GLU A 134 3.95 -2.19 -3.53
C GLU A 134 4.63 -1.47 -4.69
N VAL A 135 4.42 -0.16 -4.80
CA VAL A 135 4.96 0.68 -5.87
C VAL A 135 5.81 1.79 -5.27
N TYR A 136 7.08 1.81 -5.63
CA TYR A 136 8.04 2.83 -5.23
C TYR A 136 8.13 3.98 -6.25
N ASN A 137 8.53 5.16 -5.79
CA ASN A 137 8.76 6.35 -6.63
C ASN A 137 7.53 6.76 -7.47
N SER A 138 6.33 6.66 -6.90
CA SER A 138 5.12 7.20 -7.53
C SER A 138 5.33 8.69 -7.83
N VAL A 139 5.26 9.07 -9.11
CA VAL A 139 5.46 10.46 -9.52
C VAL A 139 4.29 11.27 -8.97
N VAL A 140 4.59 12.14 -8.01
CA VAL A 140 3.65 13.16 -7.53
C VAL A 140 3.52 14.21 -8.62
N THR A 141 2.34 14.32 -9.24
CA THR A 141 2.00 15.39 -10.16
C THR A 141 1.19 16.45 -9.41
N ASN A 142 1.63 17.70 -9.49
CA ASN A 142 0.81 18.81 -9.01
C ASN A 142 -0.36 19.00 -9.95
N SER A 143 -1.59 18.99 -9.41
CA SER A 143 -2.81 19.21 -10.20
C SER A 143 -2.81 20.54 -10.98
N ASP A 144 -1.98 21.51 -10.59
CA ASP A 144 -1.87 22.82 -11.24
C ASP A 144 -1.03 22.77 -12.54
N ASP A 145 -0.28 21.68 -12.79
CA ASP A 145 0.55 21.51 -13.99
C ASP A 145 -0.19 20.79 -15.14
N VAL A 146 -1.43 20.33 -14.94
CA VAL A 146 -2.20 19.58 -15.96
C VAL A 146 -2.87 20.50 -16.99
N ASN A 147 -2.84 21.83 -16.79
CA ASN A 147 -3.47 22.81 -17.68
C ASN A 147 -2.49 23.81 -18.33
N LYS A 148 -1.24 23.41 -18.62
CA LYS A 148 -0.28 24.21 -19.41
C LYS A 148 0.05 23.58 -20.75
#